data_AF-X1BNF7-F1
#
_entry.id   AF-X1BNF7-F1
#
_cell.length_a   1.000
_cell.length_b   1.000
_cell.length_c   1.000
_cell.angle_alpha   90.00
_cell.angle_beta   90.00
_cell.angle_gamma   90.00
#
_symmetry.space_group_name_H-M   'P 1'
#
loop_
_entity.id
_entity.type
_entity.pdbx_description
1 polymer ?
#
loop_
_entity_poly.entity_id
_entity_poly.type
_entity_poly.pdbx_seq_one_letter_code
_entity_poly.pdbx_strand_id
1 'polypeptide(L)'
;MNPGVFVPNIRRFVTGIESASKRLAVSIHEDSFTQRNDVMMGLYATAMIAQDDRNWLPTDAMIDNWFSLALESQRDHRMYQYDWKTFDGTVKQFDNLSLSYILLSEIRSFQSDINMVGSISQNGGVPRVTTDGRIKTMPLIHCLDHHSFTELAHYMPYTGEPYSVLFGNIWRQVVGVNPRKPSYEKYYPTMEAQPFVIQVR
;
A
#
# COMPACT_ATOMS: atom_id res chain seq x y z
N MET A 1 12.82 -3.35 16.59
CA MET A 1 11.61 -2.88 15.87
C MET A 1 11.64 -1.37 15.76
N ASN A 2 11.16 -0.80 14.66
CA ASN A 2 11.09 0.66 14.49
C ASN A 2 10.14 1.24 15.56
N PRO A 3 10.56 2.26 16.34
CA PRO A 3 9.76 2.81 17.43
C PRO A 3 8.44 3.43 16.94
N GLY A 4 8.32 3.79 15.66
CA GLY A 4 7.14 4.44 15.10
C GLY A 4 7.37 5.91 14.77
N VAL A 5 6.33 6.58 14.26
CA VAL A 5 6.39 8.00 13.87
C VAL A 5 5.10 8.73 14.25
N PHE A 6 5.22 10.00 14.63
CA PHE A 6 4.05 10.85 14.81
C PHE A 6 3.53 11.32 13.45
N VAL A 7 2.24 11.06 13.18
CA VAL A 7 1.58 11.44 11.95
C VAL A 7 0.63 12.61 12.22
N PRO A 8 0.97 13.85 11.81
CA PRO A 8 0.20 15.05 12.16
C PRO A 8 -1.24 15.04 11.66
N ASN A 9 -1.50 14.47 10.48
CA ASN A 9 -2.83 14.46 9.85
C ASN A 9 -3.87 13.70 10.67
N ILE A 10 -3.46 12.59 11.29
CA ILE A 10 -4.29 11.80 12.21
C ILE A 10 -4.01 12.12 13.68
N ARG A 11 -3.10 13.07 13.95
CA ARG A 11 -2.67 13.56 15.27
C ARG A 11 -2.30 12.42 16.23
N ARG A 12 -1.63 11.38 15.73
CA ARG A 12 -1.37 10.14 16.47
C ARG A 12 0.03 9.61 16.18
N PHE A 13 0.60 8.94 17.18
CA PHE A 13 1.83 8.17 17.03
C PHE A 13 1.50 6.77 16.50
N VAL A 14 2.11 6.38 15.38
CA VAL A 14 1.87 5.12 14.68
C VAL A 14 3.07 4.20 14.91
N THR A 15 2.82 3.01 15.44
CA THR A 15 3.88 2.03 15.71
C THR A 15 4.36 1.33 14.43
N GLY A 16 5.55 0.73 14.48
CA GLY A 16 6.06 -0.06 13.34
C GLY A 16 5.15 -1.24 12.98
N ILE A 17 4.53 -1.89 13.97
CA ILE A 17 3.63 -3.03 13.77
C ILE A 17 2.31 -2.57 13.13
N GLU A 18 1.73 -1.49 13.62
CA GLU A 18 0.54 -0.89 13.02
C GLU A 18 0.80 -0.55 11.55
N SER A 19 1.90 0.15 11.27
CA SER A 19 2.26 0.52 9.91
C SER A 19 2.49 -0.69 9.02
N ALA A 20 3.28 -1.68 9.48
CA ALA A 20 3.64 -2.85 8.70
C ALA A 20 2.42 -3.73 8.36
N SER A 21 1.58 -4.05 9.35
CA SER A 21 0.39 -4.89 9.16
C SER A 21 -0.63 -4.23 8.23
N LYS A 22 -0.92 -2.94 8.45
CA LYS A 22 -1.80 -2.16 7.58
C LYS A 22 -1.25 -2.07 6.16
N ARG A 23 0.04 -1.73 5.98
CA ARG A 23 0.65 -1.56 4.66
C ARG A 23 0.69 -2.86 3.89
N LEU A 24 0.99 -3.99 4.54
CA LEU A 24 0.96 -5.29 3.88
C LEU A 24 -0.44 -5.60 3.32
N ALA A 25 -1.50 -5.41 4.10
CA ALA A 25 -2.86 -5.64 3.65
C ALA A 25 -3.27 -4.67 2.52
N VAL A 26 -2.97 -3.37 2.66
CA VAL A 26 -3.28 -2.39 1.61
C VAL A 26 -2.55 -2.72 0.30
N SER A 27 -1.26 -3.04 0.34
CA SER A 27 -0.49 -3.38 -0.86
C SER A 27 -1.02 -4.64 -1.55
N ILE A 28 -1.48 -5.64 -0.79
CA ILE A 28 -2.12 -6.82 -1.39
C ILE A 28 -3.45 -6.45 -2.06
N HIS A 29 -4.29 -5.62 -1.43
CA HIS A 29 -5.53 -5.14 -2.06
C HIS A 29 -5.28 -4.29 -3.30
N GLU A 30 -4.25 -3.45 -3.29
CA GLU A 30 -3.95 -2.51 -4.36
C GLU A 30 -3.38 -3.19 -5.60
N ASP A 31 -2.44 -4.12 -5.40
CA ASP A 31 -1.59 -4.62 -6.46
C ASP A 31 -1.72 -6.12 -6.68
N SER A 32 -2.46 -6.86 -5.86
CA SER A 32 -2.47 -8.31 -5.87
C SER A 32 -3.85 -8.89 -5.56
N PHE A 33 -3.92 -10.21 -5.36
CA PHE A 33 -5.12 -10.96 -5.06
C PHE A 33 -4.78 -12.10 -4.10
N THR A 34 -5.70 -12.37 -3.17
CA THR A 34 -5.67 -13.55 -2.31
C THR A 34 -7.10 -14.02 -2.05
N GLN A 35 -7.27 -15.31 -1.75
CA GLN A 35 -8.55 -15.83 -1.25
C GLN A 35 -8.62 -15.82 0.28
N ARG A 36 -7.51 -15.53 0.95
CA ARG A 36 -7.35 -15.61 2.40
C ARG A 36 -7.78 -14.31 3.08
N ASN A 37 -9.04 -13.94 2.85
CA ASN A 37 -9.63 -12.70 3.37
C ASN A 37 -9.67 -12.67 4.90
N ASP A 38 -9.68 -13.84 5.56
CA ASP A 38 -9.53 -13.98 7.01
C ASP A 38 -8.19 -13.43 7.52
N VAL A 39 -7.09 -13.72 6.82
CA VAL A 39 -5.75 -13.23 7.19
C VAL A 39 -5.61 -11.74 6.88
N MET A 40 -6.20 -11.28 5.77
CA MET A 40 -6.27 -9.85 5.42
C MET A 40 -7.00 -9.04 6.50
N MET A 41 -8.17 -9.53 6.94
CA MET A 41 -8.90 -8.95 8.06
C MET A 41 -8.06 -9.00 9.35
N GLY A 42 -7.36 -10.11 9.60
CA GLY A 42 -6.47 -10.27 10.75
C GLY A 42 -5.31 -9.27 10.79
N LEU A 43 -4.77 -8.88 9.63
CA LEU A 43 -3.76 -7.81 9.52
C LEU A 43 -4.33 -6.46 9.97
N TYR A 44 -5.54 -6.10 9.53
CA TYR A 44 -6.18 -4.86 9.98
C TYR A 44 -6.55 -4.91 11.47
N ALA A 45 -7.07 -6.04 11.96
CA ALA A 45 -7.32 -6.22 13.38
C ALA A 45 -6.03 -6.07 14.21
N THR A 46 -4.91 -6.60 13.72
CA THR A 46 -3.60 -6.42 14.34
C THR A 46 -3.17 -4.96 14.38
N ALA A 47 -3.38 -4.22 13.27
CA ALA A 47 -3.09 -2.79 13.25
C ALA A 47 -3.90 -2.02 14.29
N MET A 48 -5.18 -2.37 14.49
CA MET A 48 -6.01 -1.79 15.55
C MET A 48 -5.52 -2.13 16.95
N ILE A 49 -5.14 -3.38 17.20
CA ILE A 49 -4.59 -3.80 18.51
C ILE A 49 -3.31 -3.03 18.80
N ALA A 50 -2.40 -2.92 17.83
CA ALA A 50 -1.14 -2.18 17.98
C ALA A 50 -1.34 -0.66 18.13
N GLN A 51 -2.50 -0.14 17.71
CA GLN A 51 -2.92 1.24 17.96
C GLN A 51 -3.40 1.45 19.40
N ASP A 52 -4.06 0.45 19.99
CA ASP A 52 -4.60 0.49 21.36
C ASP A 52 -3.52 0.14 22.41
N ASP A 53 -2.83 -0.99 22.23
CA ASP A 53 -1.71 -1.44 23.06
C ASP A 53 -0.38 -1.34 22.29
N ARG A 54 0.41 -0.33 22.63
CA ARG A 54 1.72 -0.07 21.99
C ARG A 54 2.79 -1.09 22.35
N ASN A 55 2.60 -1.87 23.42
CA ASN A 55 3.53 -2.90 23.84
C ASN A 55 3.14 -4.28 23.32
N TRP A 56 1.96 -4.40 22.70
CA TRP A 56 1.53 -5.64 22.10
C TRP A 56 2.46 -6.02 20.94
N LEU A 57 2.79 -7.30 20.86
CA LEU A 57 3.62 -7.88 19.81
C LEU A 57 2.89 -9.07 19.16
N PRO A 58 2.95 -9.22 17.83
CA PRO A 58 2.45 -10.41 17.17
C PRO A 58 3.28 -11.63 17.58
N THR A 59 2.63 -12.80 17.62
CA THR A 59 3.34 -14.07 17.80
C THR A 59 4.11 -14.44 16.55
N ASP A 60 5.15 -15.27 16.68
CA ASP A 60 5.92 -15.77 15.54
C ASP A 60 5.02 -16.46 14.50
N ALA A 61 4.00 -17.21 14.95
CA ALA A 61 3.03 -17.85 14.07
C ALA A 61 2.20 -16.84 13.25
N MET A 62 1.86 -15.68 13.81
CA MET A 62 1.20 -14.61 13.05
C MET A 62 2.13 -14.04 11.99
N ILE A 63 3.39 -13.79 12.36
CA ILE A 63 4.42 -13.27 11.45
C ILE A 63 4.64 -14.25 10.27
N ASP A 64 4.80 -15.54 10.55
CA ASP A 64 4.94 -16.60 9.53
C ASP A 64 3.74 -16.64 8.59
N ASN A 65 2.54 -16.45 9.14
CA ASN A 65 1.32 -16.41 8.35
C ASN A 65 1.26 -15.18 7.43
N TRP A 66 1.74 -14.02 7.89
CA TRP A 66 1.83 -12.80 7.10
C TRP A 66 2.83 -12.94 5.94
N PHE A 67 4.00 -13.53 6.20
CA PHE A 67 4.98 -13.81 5.15
C PHE A 67 4.45 -14.81 4.12
N SER A 68 3.76 -15.86 4.58
CA SER A 68 3.14 -16.84 3.69
C SER A 68 2.09 -16.19 2.80
N LEU A 69 1.22 -15.34 3.37
CA LEU A 69 0.23 -14.56 2.62
C LEU A 69 0.90 -13.63 1.60
N ALA A 70 1.97 -12.92 1.99
CA ALA A 70 2.70 -12.02 1.10
C ALA A 70 3.26 -12.76 -0.11
N LEU A 71 3.92 -13.90 0.12
CA LEU A 71 4.51 -14.73 -0.94
C LEU A 71 3.45 -15.33 -1.86
N GLU A 72 2.34 -15.83 -1.29
CA GLU A 72 1.20 -16.36 -2.05
C GLU A 72 0.61 -15.28 -2.97
N SER A 73 0.29 -14.12 -2.40
CA SER A 73 -0.29 -12.98 -3.14
C SER A 73 0.68 -12.48 -4.21
N GLN A 74 1.98 -12.36 -3.90
CA GLN A 74 3.00 -11.96 -4.87
C GLN A 74 3.08 -12.92 -6.07
N ARG A 75 2.90 -14.23 -5.84
CA ARG A 75 2.93 -15.25 -6.89
C ARG A 75 1.68 -15.23 -7.75
N ASP A 76 0.53 -14.84 -7.20
CA ASP A 76 -0.72 -14.70 -7.96
C ASP A 76 -0.60 -13.59 -9.02
N HIS A 77 -1.12 -13.89 -10.21
CA HIS A 77 -1.14 -13.00 -11.37
C HIS A 77 -2.40 -12.16 -11.44
N ARG A 78 -3.40 -12.46 -10.60
CA ARG A 78 -4.61 -11.68 -10.49
C ARG A 78 -4.38 -10.49 -9.58
N MET A 79 -5.24 -9.49 -9.75
CA MET A 79 -5.43 -8.44 -8.77
C MET A 79 -6.91 -8.22 -8.51
N TYR A 80 -7.29 -7.58 -7.41
CA TYR A 80 -8.68 -7.17 -7.24
C TYR A 80 -9.11 -6.18 -8.32
N GLN A 81 -10.30 -6.39 -8.87
CA GLN A 81 -11.00 -5.36 -9.62
C GLN A 81 -11.54 -4.34 -8.61
N TYR A 82 -11.27 -3.06 -8.81
CA TYR A 82 -11.84 -1.99 -7.99
C TYR A 82 -11.89 -0.68 -8.76
N ASP A 83 -12.80 0.18 -8.34
CA ASP A 83 -12.84 1.60 -8.71
C ASP A 83 -13.18 2.40 -7.45
N TRP A 84 -12.15 2.97 -6.83
CA TRP A 84 -12.27 3.70 -5.56
C TRP A 84 -12.95 5.07 -5.73
N LYS A 85 -13.09 5.57 -6.97
CA LYS A 85 -13.73 6.87 -7.24
C LYS A 85 -15.25 6.77 -7.27
N THR A 86 -15.78 5.57 -7.55
CA THR A 86 -17.21 5.29 -7.65
C THR A 86 -17.77 4.60 -6.42
N PHE A 87 -16.94 4.30 -5.42
CA PHE A 87 -17.39 3.75 -4.14
C PHE A 87 -18.31 4.74 -3.40
N ASP A 88 -19.49 4.26 -3.02
CA ASP A 88 -20.56 5.07 -2.42
C ASP A 88 -20.65 4.94 -0.89
N GLY A 89 -19.77 4.17 -0.26
CA GLY A 89 -19.80 3.90 1.19
C GLY A 89 -20.71 2.75 1.61
N THR A 90 -21.39 2.08 0.69
CA THR A 90 -22.40 1.06 1.03
C THR A 90 -21.78 -0.33 1.19
N VAL A 91 -21.99 -0.92 2.36
CA VAL A 91 -21.67 -2.33 2.64
C VAL A 91 -22.87 -3.20 2.27
N LYS A 92 -22.71 -4.08 1.27
CA LYS A 92 -23.79 -4.97 0.79
C LYS A 92 -23.93 -6.26 1.61
N GLN A 93 -22.83 -6.73 2.19
CA GLN A 93 -22.75 -7.99 2.92
C GLN A 93 -21.74 -7.85 4.07
N PHE A 94 -21.98 -8.54 5.18
CA PHE A 94 -21.06 -8.61 6.31
C PHE A 94 -20.20 -9.88 6.20
N ASP A 95 -19.06 -9.74 5.53
CA ASP A 95 -18.01 -10.75 5.36
C ASP A 95 -16.62 -10.21 5.73
N ASN A 96 -15.57 -11.03 5.59
CA ASN A 96 -14.21 -10.62 5.92
C ASN A 96 -13.72 -9.39 5.13
N LEU A 97 -14.19 -9.17 3.89
CA LEU A 97 -13.81 -8.01 3.08
C LEU A 97 -14.48 -6.72 3.59
N SER A 98 -15.77 -6.80 3.92
CA SER A 98 -16.50 -5.67 4.51
C SER A 98 -15.95 -5.30 5.89
N LEU A 99 -15.58 -6.30 6.70
CA LEU A 99 -14.92 -6.09 7.98
C LEU A 99 -13.55 -5.46 7.77
N SER A 100 -12.79 -5.88 6.75
CA SER A 100 -11.50 -5.25 6.41
C SER A 100 -11.66 -3.77 6.07
N TYR A 101 -12.70 -3.41 5.30
CA TYR A 101 -13.05 -2.01 5.01
C TYR A 101 -13.40 -1.22 6.29
N ILE A 102 -14.24 -1.79 7.17
CA ILE A 102 -14.65 -1.14 8.43
C ILE A 102 -13.44 -0.94 9.35
N LEU A 103 -12.63 -1.98 9.57
CA LEU A 103 -11.42 -1.91 10.40
C LEU A 103 -10.44 -0.87 9.84
N LEU A 104 -10.24 -0.84 8.52
CA LEU A 104 -9.36 0.16 7.89
C LEU A 104 -9.86 1.60 8.07
N SER A 105 -11.18 1.79 8.09
CA SER A 105 -11.81 3.08 8.38
C SER A 105 -11.57 3.50 9.84
N GLU A 106 -11.68 2.57 10.79
CA GLU A 106 -11.42 2.82 12.22
C GLU A 106 -9.94 3.11 12.53
N ILE A 107 -9.02 2.46 11.81
CA ILE A 107 -7.57 2.77 11.89
C ILE A 107 -7.27 4.20 11.39
N ARG A 108 -8.19 4.79 10.61
CA ARG A 108 -8.07 6.10 9.95
C ARG A 108 -6.94 6.12 8.92
N SER A 109 -6.94 5.13 8.01
CA SER A 109 -6.04 5.19 6.84
C SER A 109 -6.43 6.31 5.87
N PHE A 110 -5.66 6.46 4.80
CA PHE A 110 -5.99 7.41 3.75
C PHE A 110 -7.34 7.05 3.09
N GLN A 111 -8.11 8.08 2.73
CA GLN A 111 -9.43 7.91 2.11
C GLN A 111 -9.35 7.09 0.82
N SER A 112 -8.26 7.20 0.06
CA SER A 112 -8.00 6.37 -1.13
C SER A 112 -7.95 4.88 -0.78
N ASP A 113 -7.25 4.51 0.29
CA ASP A 113 -7.12 3.12 0.72
C ASP A 113 -8.46 2.59 1.23
N ILE A 114 -9.17 3.40 2.02
CA ILE A 114 -10.49 3.09 2.55
C ILE A 114 -11.47 2.85 1.40
N ASN A 115 -11.53 3.76 0.42
CA ASN A 115 -12.42 3.64 -0.73
C ASN A 115 -12.04 2.46 -1.64
N MET A 116 -10.75 2.14 -1.75
CA MET A 116 -10.27 0.98 -2.49
C MET A 116 -10.80 -0.31 -1.87
N VAL A 117 -10.54 -0.55 -0.58
CA VAL A 117 -11.01 -1.77 0.10
C VAL A 117 -12.55 -1.81 0.14
N GLY A 118 -13.21 -0.66 0.32
CA GLY A 118 -14.65 -0.54 0.21
C GLY A 118 -15.19 -0.95 -1.17
N SER A 119 -14.59 -0.48 -2.26
CA SER A 119 -14.95 -0.84 -3.63
C SER A 119 -14.77 -2.35 -3.90
N ILE A 120 -13.68 -2.93 -3.38
CA ILE A 120 -13.41 -4.38 -3.44
C ILE A 120 -14.50 -5.16 -2.69
N SER A 121 -14.86 -4.72 -1.49
CA SER A 121 -15.96 -5.34 -0.74
C SER A 121 -17.31 -5.20 -1.47
N GLN A 122 -17.62 -4.02 -2.01
CA GLN A 122 -18.89 -3.73 -2.70
C GLN A 122 -19.11 -4.57 -3.96
N ASN A 123 -18.03 -5.03 -4.60
CA ASN A 123 -18.09 -5.92 -5.75
C ASN A 123 -17.88 -7.41 -5.41
N GLY A 124 -17.68 -7.76 -4.14
CA GLY A 124 -17.51 -9.14 -3.69
C GLY A 124 -16.10 -9.70 -3.92
N GLY A 125 -15.07 -8.86 -4.03
CA GLY A 125 -13.69 -9.29 -4.17
C GLY A 125 -13.39 -9.87 -5.54
N VAL A 126 -14.01 -9.35 -6.60
CA VAL A 126 -13.87 -9.90 -7.96
C VAL A 126 -12.41 -9.84 -8.42
N PRO A 127 -11.80 -10.97 -8.83
CA PRO A 127 -10.47 -10.96 -9.38
C PRO A 127 -10.48 -10.48 -10.83
N ARG A 128 -9.47 -9.70 -11.19
CA ARG A 128 -9.10 -9.37 -12.57
C ARG A 128 -7.79 -10.06 -12.92
N VAL A 129 -7.80 -10.88 -13.98
CA VAL A 129 -6.57 -11.44 -14.54
C VAL A 129 -5.76 -10.31 -15.16
N THR A 130 -4.48 -10.22 -14.82
CA THR A 130 -3.55 -9.28 -15.43
C THR A 130 -2.56 -10.04 -16.31
N THR A 131 -2.04 -9.36 -17.35
CA THR A 131 -0.84 -9.85 -18.04
C THR A 131 0.31 -9.81 -17.04
N ASP A 132 1.18 -10.83 -17.08
CA ASP A 132 2.34 -10.88 -16.19
C ASP A 132 3.38 -9.85 -16.60
N GLY A 133 3.20 -8.60 -16.14
CA GLY A 133 4.14 -7.50 -16.31
C GLY A 133 5.17 -7.41 -15.19
N ARG A 134 5.31 -8.43 -14.34
CA ARG A 134 6.26 -8.41 -13.23
C ARG A 134 7.68 -8.24 -13.77
N ILE A 135 8.36 -7.22 -13.27
CA ILE A 135 9.76 -6.96 -13.57
C ILE A 135 10.65 -7.96 -12.82
N LYS A 136 11.65 -8.53 -13.53
CA LYS A 136 12.60 -9.48 -12.92
C LYS A 136 13.52 -8.81 -11.90
N THR A 137 13.82 -7.54 -12.12
CA THR A 137 14.70 -6.73 -11.27
C THR A 137 13.98 -5.43 -10.95
N MET A 138 13.80 -5.13 -9.66
CA MET A 138 13.24 -3.86 -9.21
C MET A 138 14.30 -2.76 -9.38
N PRO A 139 14.03 -1.67 -10.14
CA PRO A 139 14.89 -0.50 -10.17
C PRO A 139 15.12 0.06 -8.76
N LEU A 140 16.34 0.48 -8.46
CA LEU A 140 16.69 0.96 -7.11
C LEU A 140 15.86 2.19 -6.71
N ILE A 141 15.47 3.00 -7.69
CA ILE A 141 14.68 4.21 -7.47
C ILE A 141 13.28 3.90 -6.92
N HIS A 142 12.70 2.72 -7.21
CA HIS A 142 11.43 2.28 -6.61
C HIS A 142 11.58 1.87 -5.14
N CYS A 143 12.79 1.49 -4.71
CA CYS A 143 13.07 1.20 -3.30
C CYS A 143 13.19 2.48 -2.45
N LEU A 144 13.27 3.64 -3.10
CA LEU A 144 13.30 4.95 -2.45
C LEU A 144 11.87 5.54 -2.44
N ASP A 145 11.04 5.01 -1.54
CA ASP A 145 9.75 5.61 -1.23
C ASP A 145 9.95 6.82 -0.31
N HIS A 146 9.35 7.96 -0.65
CA HIS A 146 9.37 9.15 0.20
C HIS A 146 8.68 8.92 1.56
N HIS A 147 7.85 7.88 1.71
CA HIS A 147 7.33 7.47 3.01
C HIS A 147 8.39 6.80 3.90
N SER A 148 9.47 6.28 3.30
CA SER A 148 10.59 5.64 3.99
C SER A 148 11.80 6.57 4.12
N PHE A 149 11.95 7.55 3.22
CA PHE A 149 13.03 8.53 3.24
C PHE A 149 12.50 9.94 2.92
N THR A 150 11.84 10.57 3.90
CA THR A 150 11.21 11.90 3.73
C THR A 150 12.22 13.02 3.47
N GLU A 151 13.47 12.84 3.90
CA GLU A 151 14.55 13.81 3.69
C GLU A 151 15.01 13.89 2.22
N LEU A 152 14.57 12.97 1.36
CA LEU A 152 14.85 12.98 -0.09
C LEU A 152 14.58 14.36 -0.72
N ALA A 153 13.55 15.06 -0.23
CA ALA A 153 13.19 16.37 -0.74
C ALA A 153 14.28 17.45 -0.53
N HIS A 154 15.16 17.30 0.46
CA HIS A 154 16.28 18.22 0.70
C HIS A 154 17.47 17.99 -0.24
N TYR A 155 17.55 16.80 -0.85
CA TYR A 155 18.57 16.47 -1.85
C TYR A 155 18.15 16.88 -3.27
N MET A 156 16.89 17.27 -3.45
CA MET A 156 16.36 17.77 -4.72
C MET A 156 16.67 19.26 -4.90
N PRO A 157 16.92 19.73 -6.13
CA PRO A 157 17.11 21.15 -6.39
C PRO A 157 15.85 21.93 -5.95
N TYR A 158 16.00 22.83 -4.98
CA TYR A 158 14.89 23.65 -4.49
C TYR A 158 14.49 24.68 -5.54
N THR A 159 13.33 24.51 -6.15
CA THR A 159 12.83 25.38 -7.22
C THR A 159 11.93 26.52 -6.71
N GLY A 160 11.76 26.68 -5.39
CA GLY A 160 10.79 27.62 -4.80
C GLY A 160 9.34 27.10 -4.74
N GLU A 161 9.08 25.91 -5.29
CA GLU A 161 7.78 25.26 -5.24
C GLU A 161 7.48 24.67 -3.85
N PRO A 162 6.20 24.58 -3.45
CA PRO A 162 5.81 23.88 -2.22
C PRO A 162 6.25 22.42 -2.24
N TYR A 163 6.70 21.90 -1.09
CA TYR A 163 7.12 20.50 -0.96
C TYR A 163 6.04 19.50 -1.42
N SER A 164 4.76 19.83 -1.28
CA SER A 164 3.65 19.00 -1.79
C SER A 164 3.73 18.78 -3.31
N VAL A 165 4.15 19.79 -4.07
CA VAL A 165 4.36 19.70 -5.52
C VAL A 165 5.56 18.82 -5.83
N LEU A 166 6.67 19.00 -5.09
CA LEU A 166 7.88 18.18 -5.25
C LEU A 166 7.59 16.70 -4.96
N PHE A 167 6.97 16.38 -3.83
CA PHE A 167 6.60 14.99 -3.50
C PHE A 167 5.60 14.41 -4.49
N GLY A 168 4.66 15.22 -5.00
CA GLY A 168 3.76 14.81 -6.08
C GLY A 168 4.50 14.48 -7.38
N ASN A 169 5.57 15.21 -7.69
CA ASN A 169 6.43 14.93 -8.84
C ASN A 169 7.25 13.65 -8.65
N ILE A 170 7.87 13.47 -7.48
CA ILE A 170 8.58 12.24 -7.11
C ILE A 170 7.64 11.05 -7.23
N TRP A 171 6.45 11.13 -6.63
CA TRP A 171 5.46 10.04 -6.68
C TRP A 171 5.11 9.66 -8.11
N ARG A 172 4.77 10.62 -8.96
CA ARG A 172 4.38 10.35 -10.37
C ARG A 172 5.50 9.79 -11.22
N GLN A 173 6.75 10.18 -10.96
CA GLN A 173 7.89 9.80 -11.79
C GLN A 173 8.61 8.54 -11.31
N VAL A 174 8.49 8.22 -10.01
CA VAL A 174 9.27 7.17 -9.37
C VAL A 174 8.40 6.10 -8.74
N VAL A 175 7.37 6.44 -7.95
CA VAL A 175 6.74 5.47 -7.02
C VAL A 175 5.40 4.93 -7.53
N GLY A 176 4.63 5.73 -8.27
CA GLY A 176 3.24 5.43 -8.66
C GLY A 176 3.06 4.47 -9.84
N VAL A 177 3.97 3.50 -10.00
CA VAL A 177 3.98 2.58 -11.14
C VAL A 177 3.77 1.15 -10.66
N ASN A 178 2.64 0.58 -11.06
CA ASN A 178 2.30 -0.81 -10.75
C ASN A 178 2.59 -1.69 -11.98
N PRO A 179 3.54 -2.65 -11.90
CA PRO A 179 3.94 -3.49 -13.04
C PRO A 179 2.83 -4.42 -13.55
N ARG A 180 1.77 -4.68 -12.77
CA ARG A 180 0.61 -5.48 -13.18
C ARG A 180 -0.45 -4.67 -13.94
N LYS A 181 -0.29 -3.35 -14.07
CA LYS A 181 -1.18 -2.49 -14.84
C LYS A 181 -0.55 -2.23 -16.22
N PRO A 182 -1.13 -2.71 -17.34
CA PRO A 182 -0.53 -2.61 -18.68
C PRO A 182 -0.16 -1.19 -19.11
N SER A 183 -0.90 -0.18 -18.64
CA SER A 183 -0.60 1.24 -18.89
C SER A 183 0.81 1.67 -18.45
N TYR A 184 1.43 0.91 -17.55
CA TYR A 184 2.74 1.19 -16.99
C TYR A 184 3.88 0.41 -17.65
N GLU A 185 3.59 -0.51 -18.57
CA GLU A 185 4.61 -1.34 -19.23
C GLU A 185 5.68 -0.47 -19.91
N LYS A 186 5.29 0.64 -20.53
CA LYS A 186 6.20 1.61 -21.18
C LYS A 186 7.24 2.27 -20.26
N TYR A 187 7.04 2.24 -18.94
CA TYR A 187 7.98 2.85 -17.99
C TYR A 187 9.15 1.92 -17.64
N TYR A 188 8.97 0.61 -17.82
CA TYR A 188 10.03 -0.39 -17.70
C TYR A 188 10.56 -0.72 -19.09
N PRO A 189 11.88 -0.80 -19.37
CA PRO A 189 13.06 -0.79 -18.50
C PRO A 189 13.81 0.57 -18.43
N THR A 190 13.30 1.62 -19.05
CA THR A 190 14.02 2.88 -19.26
C THR A 190 13.93 3.85 -18.08
N MET A 191 13.22 3.47 -17.01
CA MET A 191 12.95 4.34 -15.87
C MET A 191 14.21 4.90 -15.21
N GLU A 192 15.24 4.07 -15.01
CA GLU A 192 16.51 4.53 -14.44
C GLU A 192 17.28 5.50 -15.36
N ALA A 193 16.96 5.48 -16.67
CA ALA A 193 17.53 6.38 -17.66
C ALA A 193 16.70 7.67 -17.86
N GLN A 194 15.58 7.84 -17.14
CA GLN A 194 14.79 9.05 -17.23
C GLN A 194 15.62 10.24 -16.73
N PRO A 195 15.59 11.40 -17.43
CA PRO A 195 16.40 12.57 -17.06
C PRO A 195 16.22 12.99 -15.59
N PHE A 196 14.98 12.91 -15.08
CA PHE A 196 14.68 13.19 -13.68
C PHE A 196 15.41 12.24 -12.71
N VAL A 197 15.45 10.94 -13.01
CA VAL A 197 16.11 9.95 -12.15
C VAL A 197 17.64 10.14 -12.18
N ILE A 198 18.21 10.46 -13.35
CA ILE A 198 19.64 10.73 -13.50
C ILE A 198 20.05 12.00 -12.73
N GLN A 199 19.23 13.05 -12.77
CA GLN A 199 19.54 14.33 -12.12
C GLN A 199 19.52 14.28 -10.59
N VAL A 200 18.92 13.23 -10.02
CA VAL A 200 18.66 13.08 -8.58
C VAL A 200 19.57 12.01 -7.95
N ARG A 201 20.26 11.22 -8.77
CA ARG A 201 21.36 10.34 -8.33
C ARG A 201 22.59 11.16 -7.95
#